data_AF-A0A1I8AVN9-F1
#
_entry.id   AF-A0A1I8AVN9-F1
#
_cell.length_a   1.000
_cell.length_b   1.000
_cell.length_c   1.000
_cell.angle_alpha   90.00
_cell.angle_beta   90.00
_cell.angle_gamma   90.00
#
_symmetry.space_group_name_H-M   'P 1'
#
loop_
_entity.id
_entity.type
_entity.pdbx_description
1 polymer ?
#
loop_
_entity_poly.entity_id
_entity_poly.type
_entity_poly.pdbx_seq_one_letter_code
_entity_poly.pdbx_strand_id
1 'polypeptide(L)'
;MSVNEDGTEVSIGFFAHLVCYVPSTSLTKYDRITEIGVGLFQFASLSEKMPLSLFRTKVLPLLTSLASHYNIDISCPERSQKELAECLFGSLHGRVKKLCTWYTGEQCIEFMKQQTRLGALRRLELRNETEWPDSVKPLLISFWDSQSFVALDLGKTNLKIDLDMASCFIKRFFNGHLPTYAFVRGKPSFSVPMLEDFHRQPIDFQVRGPGLHCIAWDGPCSRTLYADLRNGKLKLSVLRS
;
A
#
# COMPACT_ATOMS: atom_id res chain seq x y z
N MET A 1 -8.05 30.36 3.55
CA MET A 1 -7.19 29.25 3.09
C MET A 1 -6.92 29.51 1.61
N SER A 2 -5.70 29.89 1.20
CA SER A 2 -5.37 30.00 -0.22
C SER A 2 -5.00 28.60 -0.72
N VAL A 3 -6.03 27.81 -1.06
CA VAL A 3 -5.82 26.54 -1.76
C VAL A 3 -5.56 26.90 -3.22
N ASN A 4 -4.53 26.32 -3.80
CA ASN A 4 -4.32 26.43 -5.23
C ASN A 4 -5.37 25.56 -5.95
N GLU A 5 -6.56 26.12 -6.15
CA GLU A 5 -7.70 25.44 -6.77
C GLU A 5 -7.38 24.98 -8.21
N ASP A 6 -6.48 25.68 -8.89
CA ASP A 6 -6.10 25.38 -10.27
C ASP A 6 -5.09 24.23 -10.39
N GLY A 7 -4.49 23.77 -9.28
CA GLY A 7 -3.49 22.68 -9.28
C GLY A 7 -2.17 23.01 -9.98
N THR A 8 -1.91 24.28 -10.27
CA THR A 8 -0.77 24.77 -11.05
C THR A 8 0.54 24.89 -10.28
N GLU A 9 0.51 24.70 -8.98
CA GLU A 9 1.59 24.89 -8.01
C GLU A 9 1.58 23.74 -7.03
N VAL A 10 2.78 23.35 -6.62
CA VAL A 10 3.04 22.34 -5.61
C VAL A 10 3.82 22.97 -4.48
N SER A 11 3.62 22.46 -3.27
CA SER A 11 4.49 22.77 -2.15
C SER A 11 5.25 21.53 -1.73
N ILE A 12 6.55 21.70 -1.49
CA ILE A 12 7.48 20.64 -1.15
C ILE A 12 8.24 21.00 0.12
N GLY A 13 8.55 19.98 0.90
CA GLY A 13 9.53 20.06 1.97
C GLY A 13 10.26 18.73 2.09
N PHE A 14 11.55 18.81 2.41
CA PHE A 14 12.37 17.63 2.67
C PHE A 14 12.54 17.48 4.16
N PHE A 15 12.00 16.39 4.72
CA PHE A 15 12.08 16.17 6.15
C PHE A 15 13.39 15.45 6.49
N ALA A 16 14.28 16.13 7.22
CA ALA A 16 15.55 15.58 7.66
C ALA A 16 15.62 15.53 9.18
N HIS A 17 16.17 14.44 9.73
CA HIS A 17 16.52 14.30 11.16
C HIS A 17 15.41 14.64 12.17
N LEU A 18 14.20 14.11 11.97
CA LEU A 18 13.08 14.09 12.94
C LEU A 18 12.53 15.44 13.43
N VAL A 19 13.08 16.60 13.04
CA VAL A 19 12.64 17.88 13.62
C VAL A 19 12.48 19.05 12.66
N CYS A 20 13.00 19.02 11.42
CA CYS A 20 12.87 20.16 10.52
C CYS A 20 12.76 19.80 9.04
N TYR A 21 12.08 20.69 8.30
CA TYR A 21 12.12 20.73 6.85
C TYR A 21 13.38 21.46 6.40
N VAL A 22 14.11 20.87 5.46
CA VAL A 22 15.26 21.48 4.81
C VAL A 22 14.90 21.88 3.38
N PRO A 23 15.49 22.95 2.84
CA PRO A 23 15.35 23.31 1.43
C PRO A 23 15.89 22.21 0.51
N SER A 24 15.32 22.11 -0.70
CA SER A 24 15.81 21.19 -1.76
C SER A 24 17.30 21.37 -2.06
N THR A 25 17.82 22.60 -1.96
CA THR A 25 19.22 22.96 -2.20
C THR A 25 20.19 22.42 -1.15
N SER A 26 19.70 21.94 0.00
CA SER A 26 20.53 21.30 1.03
C SER A 26 20.83 19.83 0.71
N LEU A 27 20.15 19.25 -0.29
CA LEU A 27 20.37 17.87 -0.70
C LEU A 27 21.62 17.73 -1.57
N THR A 28 22.38 16.68 -1.29
CA THR A 28 23.58 16.26 -2.00
C THR A 28 23.34 14.97 -2.77
N LYS A 29 24.25 14.62 -3.67
CA LYS A 29 24.21 13.34 -4.41
C LYS A 29 24.33 12.09 -3.52
N TYR A 30 24.74 12.26 -2.27
CA TYR A 30 24.90 11.16 -1.30
C TYR A 30 23.62 10.89 -0.52
N ASP A 31 22.70 11.86 -0.48
CA ASP A 31 21.43 11.72 0.21
C ASP A 31 20.53 10.69 -0.47
N ARG A 32 19.65 10.07 0.31
CA ARG A 32 18.70 9.06 -0.18
C ARG A 32 17.32 9.36 0.33
N ILE A 33 16.38 9.43 -0.59
CA ILE A 33 14.97 9.58 -0.25
C ILE A 33 14.42 8.20 0.08
N THR A 34 13.99 8.04 1.32
CA THR A 34 13.42 6.78 1.82
C THR A 34 11.90 6.79 1.82
N GLU A 35 11.28 7.96 1.78
CA GLU A 35 9.83 8.12 1.84
C GLU A 35 9.38 9.33 1.03
N ILE A 36 8.29 9.16 0.29
CA ILE A 36 7.63 10.19 -0.51
C ILE A 36 6.17 10.23 -0.08
N GLY A 37 5.72 11.39 0.39
CA GLY A 37 4.33 11.63 0.78
C GLY A 37 3.68 12.66 -0.14
N VAL A 38 2.48 12.38 -0.64
CA VAL A 38 1.65 13.32 -1.40
C VAL A 38 0.33 13.50 -0.69
N GLY A 39 -0.07 14.76 -0.45
CA GLY A 39 -1.34 15.09 0.22
C GLY A 39 -1.37 14.77 1.72
N LEU A 40 -0.23 14.46 2.36
CA LEU A 40 -0.16 14.15 3.80
C LEU A 40 -0.09 15.39 4.70
N PHE A 41 0.48 16.49 4.19
CA PHE A 41 0.70 17.72 4.94
C PHE A 41 -0.14 18.85 4.33
N GLN A 42 -0.51 19.81 5.18
CA GLN A 42 -1.20 21.00 4.71
C GLN A 42 -0.25 21.81 3.83
N PHE A 43 -0.73 22.27 2.67
CA PHE A 43 0.07 23.06 1.72
C PHE A 43 0.77 24.27 2.37
N ALA A 44 0.15 24.87 3.40
CA ALA A 44 0.68 26.01 4.12
C ALA A 44 1.89 25.69 5.03
N SER A 45 2.12 24.43 5.38
CA SER A 45 3.20 24.04 6.31
C SER A 45 4.54 23.79 5.65
N LEU A 46 4.59 23.82 4.31
CA LEU A 46 5.79 23.51 3.54
C LEU A 46 6.45 24.81 3.05
N SER A 47 7.79 24.83 3.13
CA SER A 47 8.59 26.06 2.96
C SER A 47 8.77 26.46 1.50
N GLU A 48 8.76 25.51 0.58
CA GLU A 48 9.03 25.75 -0.84
C GLU A 48 7.74 25.57 -1.64
N LYS A 49 7.33 26.62 -2.35
CA LYS A 49 6.18 26.61 -3.27
C LYS A 49 6.69 26.91 -4.67
N MET A 50 6.20 26.17 -5.64
CA MET A 50 6.60 26.37 -7.03
C MET A 50 5.53 25.91 -8.01
N PRO A 51 5.51 26.45 -9.24
CA PRO A 51 4.68 25.91 -10.30
C PRO A 51 4.98 24.43 -10.58
N LEU A 52 3.96 23.65 -10.94
CA LEU A 52 4.08 22.23 -11.29
C LEU A 52 5.06 22.00 -12.45
N SER A 53 5.11 22.93 -13.41
CA SER A 53 6.09 22.91 -14.50
C SER A 53 7.54 23.03 -14.01
N LEU A 54 7.77 23.87 -12.99
CA LEU A 54 9.08 24.02 -12.37
C LEU A 54 9.44 22.76 -11.55
N PHE A 55 8.47 22.20 -10.82
CA PHE A 55 8.65 20.93 -10.13
C PHE A 55 9.09 19.81 -11.07
N ARG A 56 8.39 19.63 -12.20
CA ARG A 56 8.71 18.61 -13.22
C ARG A 56 10.12 18.75 -13.77
N THR A 57 10.63 19.97 -13.91
CA THR A 57 11.91 20.23 -14.59
C THR A 57 13.09 20.36 -13.62
N LYS A 58 12.88 20.78 -12.38
CA LYS A 58 13.94 21.04 -11.40
C LYS A 58 13.99 20.02 -10.28
N VAL A 59 12.84 19.67 -9.71
CA VAL A 59 12.76 18.87 -8.49
C VAL A 59 12.58 17.39 -8.81
N LEU A 60 11.70 17.05 -9.75
CA LEU A 60 11.40 15.67 -10.10
C LEU A 60 12.63 14.87 -10.56
N PRO A 61 13.54 15.41 -11.41
CA PRO A 61 14.77 14.70 -11.76
C PRO A 61 15.67 14.44 -10.55
N LEU A 62 15.74 15.39 -9.62
CA LEU A 62 16.47 15.23 -8.35
C LEU A 62 15.84 14.10 -7.52
N LEU A 63 14.51 14.10 -7.34
CA LEU A 63 13.80 13.03 -6.64
C LEU A 63 14.09 11.66 -7.25
N THR A 64 13.98 11.53 -8.57
CA THR A 64 14.27 10.29 -9.30
C THR A 64 15.71 9.81 -9.06
N SER A 65 16.68 10.72 -9.01
CA SER A 65 18.09 10.37 -8.76
C SER A 65 18.36 9.89 -7.32
N LEU A 66 17.63 10.41 -6.33
CA LEU A 66 17.85 10.11 -4.91
C LEU A 66 16.98 8.97 -4.39
N ALA A 67 15.86 8.66 -5.05
CA ALA A 67 14.86 7.66 -4.65
C ALA A 67 15.14 6.27 -5.24
N SER A 68 16.28 5.66 -4.91
CA SER A 68 16.59 4.29 -5.39
C SER A 68 15.77 3.20 -4.69
N HIS A 69 15.47 3.38 -3.40
CA HIS A 69 14.70 2.44 -2.57
C HIS A 69 13.85 3.21 -1.58
N TYR A 70 12.54 3.25 -1.77
CA TYR A 70 11.67 4.17 -1.03
C TYR A 70 10.29 3.57 -0.72
N ASN A 71 9.59 4.25 0.18
CA ASN A 71 8.16 4.10 0.41
C ASN A 71 7.44 5.28 -0.24
N ILE A 72 6.21 5.06 -0.71
CA ILE A 72 5.39 6.14 -1.23
C ILE A 72 3.96 6.03 -0.69
N ASP A 73 3.44 7.13 -0.17
CA ASP A 73 2.05 7.27 0.29
C ASP A 73 1.42 8.47 -0.43
N ILE A 74 0.49 8.17 -1.33
CA ILE A 74 -0.29 9.15 -2.08
C ILE A 74 -1.70 9.14 -1.51
N SER A 75 -2.03 10.21 -0.80
CA SER A 75 -3.37 10.49 -0.28
C SER A 75 -4.01 11.55 -1.15
N CYS A 76 -5.00 11.19 -1.97
CA CYS A 76 -5.45 12.06 -3.05
C CYS A 76 -6.98 12.23 -3.11
N PRO A 77 -7.58 13.09 -2.27
CA PRO A 77 -9.00 13.45 -2.40
C PRO A 77 -9.28 14.44 -3.54
N GLU A 78 -8.28 15.18 -4.06
CA GLU A 78 -8.48 16.29 -4.99
C GLU A 78 -7.91 16.05 -6.39
N ARG A 79 -8.50 16.68 -7.43
CA ARG A 79 -8.06 16.55 -8.83
C ARG A 79 -6.63 17.03 -9.06
N SER A 80 -6.23 18.13 -8.41
CA SER A 80 -4.89 18.73 -8.55
C SER A 80 -3.77 17.77 -8.12
N GLN A 81 -4.02 16.97 -7.08
CA GLN A 81 -3.06 15.99 -6.56
C GLN A 81 -2.93 14.77 -7.48
N LYS A 82 -3.94 14.51 -8.33
CA LYS A 82 -3.92 13.41 -9.31
C LYS A 82 -2.83 13.62 -10.35
N GLU A 83 -2.72 14.82 -10.91
CA GLU A 83 -1.71 15.16 -11.92
C GLU A 83 -0.28 15.03 -11.35
N LEU A 84 -0.07 15.46 -10.10
CA LEU A 84 1.20 15.27 -9.41
C LEU A 84 1.52 13.79 -9.20
N ALA A 85 0.55 12.99 -8.76
CA ALA A 85 0.73 11.56 -8.58
C ALA A 85 1.08 10.85 -9.91
N GLU A 86 0.39 11.19 -11.00
CA GLU A 86 0.69 10.67 -12.34
C GLU A 86 2.12 11.04 -12.80
N CYS A 87 2.57 12.28 -12.53
CA CYS A 87 3.96 12.68 -12.81
C CYS A 87 4.98 11.82 -12.06
N LEU A 88 4.72 11.55 -10.79
CA LEU A 88 5.59 10.73 -9.94
C LEU A 88 5.61 9.28 -10.44
N PHE A 89 4.46 8.70 -10.76
CA PHE A 89 4.38 7.35 -11.32
C PHE A 89 5.08 7.22 -12.67
N GLY A 90 5.03 8.24 -13.52
CA GLY A 90 5.73 8.24 -14.80
C GLY A 90 7.25 8.40 -14.69
N SER A 91 7.76 9.02 -13.62
CA SER A 91 9.15 9.47 -13.54
C SER A 91 10.00 8.70 -12.53
N LEU A 92 9.38 8.09 -11.51
CA LEU A 92 10.09 7.34 -10.50
C LEU A 92 10.30 5.89 -10.95
N HIS A 93 11.56 5.48 -11.07
CA HIS A 93 11.94 4.13 -11.52
C HIS A 93 12.66 3.30 -10.45
N GLY A 94 12.80 3.85 -9.24
CA GLY A 94 13.39 3.12 -8.12
C GLY A 94 12.49 1.99 -7.60
N ARG A 95 13.00 1.29 -6.59
CA ARG A 95 12.33 0.14 -5.97
C ARG A 95 11.44 0.57 -4.81
N VAL A 96 10.14 0.39 -4.96
CA VAL A 96 9.15 0.72 -3.93
C VAL A 96 8.98 -0.46 -2.98
N LYS A 97 9.16 -0.23 -1.67
CA LYS A 97 8.94 -1.26 -0.63
C LYS A 97 7.51 -1.25 -0.11
N LYS A 98 6.96 -0.06 0.11
CA LYS A 98 5.58 0.17 0.53
C LYS A 98 4.95 1.18 -0.43
N LEU A 99 3.84 0.79 -1.05
CA LEU A 99 2.99 1.66 -1.84
C LEU A 99 1.65 1.78 -1.13
N CYS A 100 1.27 3.01 -0.83
CA CYS A 100 -0.09 3.35 -0.47
C CYS A 100 -0.62 4.37 -1.48
N THR A 101 -1.75 4.10 -2.11
CA THR A 101 -2.26 4.98 -3.16
C THR A 101 -3.77 4.93 -3.31
N TRP A 102 -4.32 6.04 -3.77
CA TRP A 102 -5.66 6.10 -4.36
C TRP A 102 -5.58 5.70 -5.83
N TYR A 103 -6.72 5.40 -6.46
CA TYR A 103 -6.74 5.23 -7.90
C TYR A 103 -6.56 6.58 -8.59
N THR A 104 -5.50 6.73 -9.37
CA THR A 104 -5.25 7.94 -10.16
C THR A 104 -5.31 7.68 -11.66
N GLY A 105 -5.91 6.57 -12.11
CA GLY A 105 -5.92 6.18 -13.53
C GLY A 105 -4.93 5.06 -13.87
N GLU A 106 -4.84 4.74 -15.16
CA GLU A 106 -4.04 3.61 -15.68
C GLU A 106 -2.54 3.71 -15.34
N GLN A 107 -1.98 4.94 -15.28
CA GLN A 107 -0.57 5.14 -14.92
C GLN A 107 -0.24 4.57 -13.53
N CYS A 108 -1.17 4.65 -12.58
CA CYS A 108 -1.01 4.04 -11.25
C CYS A 108 -0.95 2.51 -11.35
N ILE A 109 -1.76 1.91 -12.22
CA ILE A 109 -1.80 0.46 -12.42
C ILE A 109 -0.50 -0.01 -13.07
N GLU A 110 -0.03 0.68 -14.10
CA GLU A 110 1.25 0.38 -14.76
C GLU A 110 2.43 0.50 -13.80
N PHE A 111 2.44 1.54 -12.95
CA PHE A 111 3.44 1.68 -11.91
C PHE A 111 3.41 0.50 -10.93
N MET A 112 2.22 0.07 -10.47
CA MET A 112 2.11 -1.11 -9.61
C MET A 112 2.58 -2.40 -10.28
N LYS A 113 2.24 -2.60 -11.57
CA LYS A 113 2.73 -3.74 -12.37
C LYS A 113 4.26 -3.74 -12.44
N GLN A 114 4.85 -2.59 -12.74
CA GLN A 114 6.31 -2.44 -12.76
C GLN A 114 6.93 -2.78 -11.41
N GLN A 115 6.42 -2.22 -10.31
CA GLN A 115 6.96 -2.47 -8.97
C GLN A 115 6.79 -3.92 -8.51
N THR A 116 5.70 -4.57 -8.90
CA THR A 116 5.46 -6.00 -8.66
C THR A 116 6.47 -6.86 -9.43
N ARG A 117 6.70 -6.56 -10.73
CA ARG A 117 7.70 -7.24 -11.56
C ARG A 117 9.13 -7.08 -11.03
N LEU A 118 9.45 -5.95 -10.42
CA LEU A 118 10.74 -5.71 -9.78
C LEU A 118 10.95 -6.55 -8.50
N GLY A 119 9.90 -7.17 -7.95
CA GLY A 119 9.98 -8.04 -6.77
C GLY A 119 10.41 -7.31 -5.48
N ALA A 120 10.35 -5.98 -5.46
CA ALA A 120 10.73 -5.17 -4.30
C ALA A 120 9.53 -4.73 -3.46
N LEU A 121 8.33 -4.73 -4.05
CA LEU A 121 7.11 -4.34 -3.38
C LEU A 121 6.76 -5.38 -2.30
N ARG A 122 6.65 -4.91 -1.06
CA ARG A 122 6.33 -5.74 0.12
C ARG A 122 4.95 -5.44 0.66
N ARG A 123 4.52 -4.18 0.57
CA ARG A 123 3.25 -3.72 1.13
C ARG A 123 2.50 -2.89 0.10
N LEU A 124 1.24 -3.26 -0.13
CA LEU A 124 0.33 -2.53 -1.00
C LEU A 124 -0.92 -2.16 -0.21
N GLU A 125 -1.22 -0.88 -0.12
CA GLU A 125 -2.47 -0.36 0.46
C GLU A 125 -3.20 0.42 -0.64
N LEU A 126 -4.37 -0.08 -1.01
CA LEU A 126 -5.24 0.59 -1.96
C LEU A 126 -6.31 1.35 -1.18
N ARG A 127 -6.51 2.62 -1.54
CA ARG A 127 -7.51 3.52 -0.94
C ARG A 127 -8.51 3.96 -2.00
N ASN A 128 -9.67 4.48 -1.57
CA ASN A 128 -10.84 4.87 -2.37
C ASN A 128 -11.86 3.74 -2.61
N GLU A 129 -13.04 3.88 -2.00
CA GLU A 129 -14.07 2.84 -1.96
C GLU A 129 -14.82 2.60 -3.27
N THR A 130 -14.69 3.45 -4.30
CA THR A 130 -15.53 3.36 -5.51
C THR A 130 -14.80 3.30 -6.85
N GLU A 131 -13.48 3.42 -6.88
CA GLU A 131 -12.77 3.78 -8.13
C GLU A 131 -11.82 2.72 -8.70
N TRP A 132 -11.59 1.59 -8.03
CA TRP A 132 -10.67 0.58 -8.55
C TRP A 132 -11.32 -0.31 -9.60
N PRO A 133 -10.75 -0.45 -10.81
CA PRO A 133 -11.29 -1.34 -11.82
C PRO A 133 -10.97 -2.81 -11.51
N ASP A 134 -11.85 -3.72 -11.92
CA ASP A 134 -11.64 -5.18 -11.75
C ASP A 134 -10.39 -5.69 -12.48
N SER A 135 -9.89 -4.97 -13.49
CA SER A 135 -8.64 -5.25 -14.20
C SER A 135 -7.40 -5.23 -13.29
N VAL A 136 -7.50 -4.70 -12.07
CA VAL A 136 -6.42 -4.72 -11.07
C VAL A 136 -6.31 -6.07 -10.35
N LYS A 137 -7.35 -6.93 -10.39
CA LYS A 137 -7.32 -8.24 -9.70
C LYS A 137 -6.14 -9.14 -10.12
N PRO A 138 -5.84 -9.35 -11.42
CA PRO A 138 -4.69 -10.17 -11.82
C PRO A 138 -3.36 -9.62 -11.29
N LEU A 139 -3.22 -8.29 -11.23
CA LEU A 139 -2.05 -7.63 -10.64
C LEU A 139 -1.98 -7.92 -9.13
N LEU A 140 -3.10 -7.84 -8.40
CA LEU A 140 -3.12 -8.16 -6.98
C LEU A 140 -2.74 -9.61 -6.69
N ILE A 141 -3.20 -10.56 -7.52
CA ILE A 141 -2.80 -11.96 -7.44
C ILE A 141 -1.29 -12.10 -7.68
N SER A 142 -0.76 -11.45 -8.73
CA SER A 142 0.69 -11.46 -9.00
C SER A 142 1.51 -10.88 -7.84
N PHE A 143 1.04 -9.78 -7.24
CA PHE A 143 1.66 -9.21 -6.04
C PHE A 143 1.58 -10.17 -4.85
N TRP A 144 0.42 -10.81 -4.68
CA TRP A 144 0.18 -11.81 -3.64
C TRP A 144 1.13 -12.99 -3.75
N ASP A 145 1.44 -13.47 -4.95
CA ASP A 145 2.32 -14.62 -5.19
C ASP A 145 3.82 -14.25 -5.11
N SER A 146 4.15 -12.97 -5.02
CA SER A 146 5.53 -12.51 -4.93
C SER A 146 6.22 -13.01 -3.65
N GLN A 147 7.52 -13.30 -3.75
CA GLN A 147 8.33 -13.70 -2.59
C GLN A 147 8.52 -12.57 -1.58
N SER A 148 8.43 -11.31 -2.03
CA SER A 148 8.58 -10.11 -1.22
C SER A 148 7.31 -9.72 -0.46
N PHE A 149 6.18 -10.35 -0.78
CA PHE A 149 4.88 -10.07 -0.18
C PHE A 149 4.91 -10.08 1.34
N VAL A 150 4.37 -9.02 1.95
CA VAL A 150 4.13 -8.88 3.39
C VAL A 150 2.70 -8.44 3.66
N ALA A 151 2.19 -7.42 2.98
CA ALA A 151 0.86 -6.89 3.30
C ALA A 151 0.08 -6.45 2.07
N LEU A 152 -1.22 -6.77 2.06
CA LEU A 152 -2.20 -6.19 1.16
C LEU A 152 -3.40 -5.65 1.94
N ASP A 153 -3.67 -4.35 1.84
CA ASP A 153 -4.86 -3.74 2.46
C ASP A 153 -5.78 -3.17 1.37
N LEU A 154 -6.94 -3.82 1.22
CA LEU A 154 -8.08 -3.45 0.38
C LEU A 154 -9.24 -2.94 1.23
N GLY A 155 -9.02 -2.69 2.51
CA GLY A 155 -10.07 -2.32 3.47
C GLY A 155 -10.76 -1.00 3.13
N LYS A 156 -10.19 -0.17 2.26
CA LYS A 156 -10.75 1.10 1.80
C LYS A 156 -11.03 1.11 0.29
N THR A 157 -11.35 -0.04 -0.31
CA THR A 157 -11.70 -0.14 -1.74
C THR A 157 -13.03 -0.84 -2.02
N ASN A 158 -13.49 -0.78 -3.28
CA ASN A 158 -14.56 -1.62 -3.83
C ASN A 158 -14.11 -3.06 -4.14
N LEU A 159 -12.80 -3.32 -4.19
CA LEU A 159 -12.28 -4.64 -4.48
C LEU A 159 -12.58 -5.58 -3.31
N LYS A 160 -12.96 -6.81 -3.66
CA LYS A 160 -13.26 -7.87 -2.68
C LYS A 160 -12.15 -8.92 -2.67
N ILE A 161 -11.92 -9.51 -1.51
CA ILE A 161 -11.11 -10.73 -1.37
C ILE A 161 -12.01 -11.90 -1.77
N ASP A 162 -11.69 -12.56 -2.86
CA ASP A 162 -12.37 -13.79 -3.25
C ASP A 162 -11.80 -15.01 -2.53
N LEU A 163 -12.50 -16.13 -2.66
CA LEU A 163 -12.13 -17.37 -1.98
C LEU A 163 -10.77 -17.88 -2.46
N ASP A 164 -10.43 -17.69 -3.74
CA ASP A 164 -9.16 -18.14 -4.31
C ASP A 164 -7.97 -17.35 -3.74
N MET A 165 -8.11 -16.03 -3.59
CA MET A 165 -7.12 -15.18 -2.93
C MET A 165 -6.90 -15.62 -1.47
N ALA A 166 -7.99 -15.83 -0.72
CA ALA A 166 -7.91 -16.32 0.66
C ALA A 166 -7.24 -17.70 0.74
N SER A 167 -7.63 -18.61 -0.15
CA SER A 167 -7.04 -19.95 -0.31
C SER A 167 -5.54 -19.90 -0.53
N CYS A 168 -5.09 -19.01 -1.43
CA CYS A 168 -3.68 -18.86 -1.75
C CYS A 168 -2.87 -18.45 -0.51
N PHE A 169 -3.37 -17.48 0.26
CA PHE A 169 -2.74 -17.06 1.52
C PHE A 169 -2.59 -18.20 2.53
N ILE A 170 -3.68 -18.93 2.75
CA ILE A 170 -3.74 -20.03 3.71
C ILE A 170 -2.74 -21.12 3.28
N LYS A 171 -2.72 -21.49 1.99
CA LYS A 171 -1.74 -22.44 1.44
C LYS A 171 -0.31 -21.95 1.61
N ARG A 172 -0.02 -20.68 1.31
CA ARG A 172 1.32 -20.10 1.51
C ARG A 172 1.75 -20.09 2.98
N PHE A 173 0.82 -19.88 3.91
CA PHE A 173 1.08 -19.99 5.35
C PHE A 173 1.54 -21.41 5.73
N PHE A 174 0.77 -22.43 5.35
CA PHE A 174 1.09 -23.82 5.67
C PHE A 174 2.39 -24.31 4.99
N ASN A 175 2.70 -23.81 3.80
CA ASN A 175 3.98 -24.07 3.13
C ASN A 175 5.16 -23.30 3.74
N GLY A 176 4.92 -22.45 4.75
CA GLY A 176 5.95 -21.65 5.40
C GLY A 176 6.47 -20.47 4.56
N HIS A 177 5.83 -20.17 3.42
CA HIS A 177 6.25 -19.14 2.46
C HIS A 177 5.80 -17.72 2.82
N LEU A 178 5.04 -17.53 3.91
CA LEU A 178 4.66 -16.21 4.40
C LEU A 178 5.62 -15.72 5.49
N PRO A 179 6.04 -14.44 5.47
CA PRO A 179 6.80 -13.86 6.57
C PRO A 179 5.94 -13.66 7.81
N THR A 180 6.59 -13.49 8.96
CA THR A 180 5.91 -13.07 10.20
C THR A 180 5.27 -11.69 9.98
N TYR A 181 4.06 -11.49 10.52
CA TYR A 181 3.24 -10.30 10.34
C TYR A 181 2.72 -10.10 8.91
N ALA A 182 2.76 -11.15 8.08
CA ALA A 182 2.07 -11.11 6.80
C ALA A 182 0.57 -10.93 7.02
N PHE A 183 -0.10 -10.08 6.23
CA PHE A 183 -1.54 -9.96 6.32
C PHE A 183 -2.20 -9.56 5.00
N VAL A 184 -3.47 -9.96 4.86
CA VAL A 184 -4.40 -9.36 3.90
C VAL A 184 -5.66 -8.87 4.60
N ARG A 185 -6.18 -7.72 4.17
CA ARG A 185 -7.40 -7.13 4.69
C ARG A 185 -8.31 -6.64 3.57
N GLY A 186 -9.62 -6.83 3.67
CA GLY A 186 -10.59 -6.39 2.65
C GLY A 186 -12.00 -6.90 2.90
N LYS A 187 -12.97 -6.47 2.08
CA LYS A 187 -14.34 -7.01 2.11
C LYS A 187 -14.33 -8.40 1.43
N PRO A 188 -14.72 -9.51 2.08
CA PRO A 188 -14.76 -10.80 1.41
C PRO A 188 -15.93 -10.87 0.41
N SER A 189 -15.79 -11.65 -0.66
CA SER A 189 -16.91 -12.00 -1.57
C SER A 189 -17.55 -13.34 -1.24
N PHE A 190 -17.20 -13.93 -0.11
CA PHE A 190 -17.65 -15.23 0.38
C PHE A 190 -17.97 -15.14 1.89
N SER A 191 -18.64 -16.15 2.43
CA SER A 191 -18.92 -16.22 3.87
C SER A 191 -17.72 -16.79 4.62
N VAL A 192 -17.32 -16.14 5.72
CA VAL A 192 -16.13 -16.55 6.50
C VAL A 192 -16.15 -18.01 6.99
N PRO A 193 -17.30 -18.62 7.34
CA PRO A 193 -17.35 -20.05 7.67
C PRO A 193 -16.81 -20.98 6.57
N MET A 194 -16.83 -20.57 5.29
CA MET A 194 -16.20 -21.37 4.22
C MET A 194 -14.68 -21.54 4.40
N LEU A 195 -14.03 -20.73 5.24
CA LEU A 195 -12.62 -20.87 5.54
C LEU A 195 -12.33 -22.07 6.48
N GLU A 196 -13.33 -22.54 7.23
CA GLU A 196 -13.17 -23.67 8.16
C GLU A 196 -12.80 -24.96 7.41
N ASP A 197 -13.28 -25.12 6.18
CA ASP A 197 -13.03 -26.29 5.34
C ASP A 197 -11.59 -26.38 4.80
N PHE A 198 -10.79 -25.31 4.91
CA PHE A 198 -9.42 -25.29 4.38
C PHE A 198 -8.44 -26.16 5.16
N HIS A 199 -8.73 -26.45 6.43
CA HIS A 199 -7.88 -27.31 7.24
C HIS A 199 -8.69 -27.99 8.35
N ARG A 200 -8.59 -29.32 8.47
CA ARG A 200 -9.43 -30.17 9.36
C ARG A 200 -9.25 -29.95 10.87
N GLN A 201 -8.33 -29.10 11.29
CA GLN A 201 -8.08 -28.80 12.70
C GLN A 201 -7.90 -27.29 12.89
N PRO A 202 -8.96 -26.48 12.79
CA PRO A 202 -8.93 -25.14 13.33
C PRO A 202 -8.75 -25.24 14.85
N ILE A 203 -7.94 -24.35 15.42
CA ILE A 203 -7.91 -24.19 16.87
C ILE A 203 -9.20 -23.49 17.22
N ASP A 204 -10.05 -24.16 18.00
CA ASP A 204 -11.30 -23.59 18.46
C ASP A 204 -10.99 -22.45 19.43
N PHE A 205 -11.01 -21.21 18.91
CA PHE A 205 -10.78 -20.02 19.72
C PHE A 205 -12.14 -19.43 20.09
N GLN A 206 -12.45 -19.44 21.39
CA GLN A 206 -13.68 -18.86 21.91
C GLN A 206 -13.87 -17.41 21.43
N VAL A 207 -15.02 -17.19 20.81
CA VAL A 207 -15.57 -15.88 20.43
C VAL A 207 -15.59 -14.97 21.67
N ARG A 208 -14.68 -14.00 21.76
CA ARG A 208 -14.72 -12.96 22.79
C ARG A 208 -15.68 -11.85 22.37
N GLY A 209 -16.98 -12.15 22.37
CA GLY A 209 -18.06 -11.15 22.28
C GLY A 209 -18.97 -11.28 21.04
N PRO A 210 -20.19 -10.74 21.11
CA PRO A 210 -21.16 -10.82 20.02
C PRO A 210 -20.61 -10.20 18.73
N GLY A 211 -20.65 -10.93 17.62
CA GLY A 211 -20.30 -10.44 16.29
C GLY A 211 -18.82 -10.52 15.88
N LEU A 212 -17.96 -11.13 16.71
CA LEU A 212 -16.56 -11.40 16.33
C LEU A 212 -16.39 -12.85 15.89
N HIS A 213 -16.28 -13.07 14.58
CA HIS A 213 -15.88 -14.36 14.03
C HIS A 213 -14.37 -14.39 13.86
N CYS A 214 -13.70 -15.24 14.64
CA CYS A 214 -12.27 -15.47 14.54
C CYS A 214 -12.00 -16.96 14.33
N ILE A 215 -11.24 -17.28 13.28
CA ILE A 215 -10.73 -18.64 13.02
C ILE A 215 -9.21 -18.58 13.17
N ALA A 216 -8.63 -19.58 13.83
CA ALA A 216 -7.20 -19.70 14.01
C ALA A 216 -6.69 -21.05 13.51
N TRP A 217 -5.51 -21.04 12.89
CA TRP A 217 -4.80 -22.25 12.48
C TRP A 217 -3.37 -22.22 13.01
N ASP A 218 -2.97 -23.30 13.67
CA ASP A 218 -1.56 -23.54 13.95
C ASP A 218 -0.83 -23.90 12.66
N GLY A 219 0.37 -23.37 12.53
CA GLY A 219 1.21 -23.62 11.38
C GLY A 219 2.68 -23.82 11.75
N PRO A 220 3.54 -23.89 10.74
CA PRO A 220 4.94 -24.22 10.94
C PRO A 220 5.67 -23.15 11.77
N CYS A 221 6.60 -23.63 12.60
CA CYS A 221 7.50 -22.82 13.43
C CYS A 221 6.81 -21.98 14.51
N SER A 222 5.80 -22.53 15.19
CA SER A 222 5.06 -21.82 16.25
C SER A 222 4.49 -20.49 15.74
N ARG A 223 3.82 -20.57 14.60
CA ARG A 223 3.10 -19.43 14.03
C ARG A 223 1.63 -19.79 13.94
N THR A 224 0.79 -18.77 14.12
CA THR A 224 -0.65 -18.92 14.05
C THR A 224 -1.17 -17.97 12.97
N LEU A 225 -2.01 -18.52 12.08
CA LEU A 225 -2.78 -17.74 11.13
C LEU A 225 -4.13 -17.42 11.74
N TYR A 226 -4.53 -16.16 11.70
CA TYR A 226 -5.84 -15.70 12.14
C TYR A 226 -6.65 -15.21 10.95
N ALA A 227 -7.92 -15.63 10.86
CA ALA A 227 -8.95 -14.96 10.09
C ALA A 227 -9.87 -14.23 11.06
N ASP A 228 -10.04 -12.92 10.89
CA ASP A 228 -10.84 -12.06 11.75
C ASP A 228 -11.81 -11.23 10.90
N LEU A 229 -13.11 -11.32 11.19
CA LEU A 229 -14.14 -10.52 10.53
C LEU A 229 -14.60 -9.39 11.45
N ARG A 230 -14.26 -8.14 11.09
CA ARG A 230 -14.74 -6.94 11.82
C ARG A 230 -15.37 -5.95 10.87
N ASN A 231 -16.57 -5.49 11.18
CA ASN A 231 -17.31 -4.49 10.39
C ASN A 231 -17.40 -4.88 8.90
N GLY A 232 -17.68 -6.16 8.61
CA GLY A 232 -17.76 -6.69 7.25
C GLY A 232 -16.42 -6.80 6.50
N LYS A 233 -15.28 -6.60 7.18
CA LYS A 233 -13.94 -6.70 6.58
C LYS A 233 -13.20 -7.89 7.19
N LEU A 234 -12.77 -8.80 6.32
CA LEU A 234 -11.91 -9.92 6.67
C LEU A 234 -10.46 -9.43 6.80
N LYS A 235 -9.76 -9.92 7.82
CA LYS A 235 -8.31 -9.82 7.96
C LYS A 235 -7.73 -11.22 8.14
N LEU A 236 -6.88 -11.64 7.22
CA LEU A 236 -6.01 -12.80 7.37
C LEU A 236 -4.66 -12.30 7.86
N SER A 237 -4.13 -12.80 8.98
CA SER A 237 -2.81 -12.37 9.49
C SER A 237 -2.03 -13.45 10.19
N VAL A 238 -0.72 -13.48 9.94
CA VAL A 238 0.23 -14.40 10.56
C VAL A 238 0.90 -13.75 11.76
N LEU A 239 0.78 -14.37 12.94
CA LEU A 239 1.48 -13.97 14.15
C LEU A 239 2.40 -15.10 14.62
N ARG A 240 3.44 -14.73 15.37
CA ARG A 240 4.26 -15.68 16.11
C ARG A 240 3.60 -15.87 17.47
N SER A 241 3.36 -17.11 17.87
CA SER A 241 2.85 -17.46 19.20
C SER A 241 3.91 -17.32 20.29
#